data_AF-A0A367IQT2-F1
#
_entry.id   AF-A0A367IQT2-F1
#
_cell.length_a   1.000
_cell.length_b   1.000
_cell.length_c   1.000
_cell.angle_alpha   90.00
_cell.angle_beta   90.00
_cell.angle_gamma   90.00
#
_symmetry.space_group_name_H-M   'P 1'
#
loop_
_entity.id
_entity.type
_entity.pdbx_description
1 polymer ?
#
loop_
_entity_poly.entity_id
_entity_poly.type
_entity_poly.pdbx_seq_one_letter_code
_entity_poly.pdbx_strand_id
1 'polypeptide(L)'
;KGVIDRKEQDESSKGVTETLPGHKGRVNCLSFIERGSEDKLEDVALISGSADYTAKVWKKDNTGKWINSATMEGHTGAVETIACMRAHSIETETDIITTGSSDGTIRVWERRIVDDVSDEVTCKQVINNGNKYPMSLALSYLPNSRVPILASGHTDKVITIYVYQSTTNEFKKAHTLQGHDNWVRDLA
;
A
#
# COMPACT_ATOMS: atom_id res chain seq x y z
N LYS A 1 25.72 -28.59 -41.69
CA LYS A 1 25.96 -27.14 -41.53
C LYS A 1 24.67 -26.52 -41.03
N GLY A 2 24.66 -26.00 -39.81
CA GLY A 2 23.49 -25.40 -39.17
C GLY A 2 23.92 -24.97 -37.78
N VAL A 3 24.68 -23.87 -37.73
CA VAL A 3 25.06 -23.19 -36.49
C VAL A 3 23.76 -22.64 -35.91
N ILE A 4 23.37 -23.12 -34.74
CA ILE A 4 22.25 -22.55 -34.00
C ILE A 4 22.84 -21.30 -33.34
N ASP A 5 22.45 -20.14 -33.87
CA ASP A 5 22.89 -18.84 -33.39
C ASP A 5 22.62 -18.70 -31.89
N ARG A 6 23.65 -18.20 -31.20
CA ARG A 6 23.63 -17.91 -29.76
C ARG A 6 22.52 -16.91 -29.48
N LYS A 7 21.67 -17.23 -28.50
CA LYS A 7 20.72 -16.30 -27.90
C LYS A 7 21.43 -14.97 -27.61
N GLU A 8 20.93 -13.89 -28.19
CA GLU A 8 21.22 -12.54 -27.77
C GLU A 8 20.86 -12.44 -26.28
N GLN A 9 21.88 -12.38 -25.42
CA GLN A 9 21.69 -12.01 -24.03
C GLN A 9 21.46 -10.51 -24.01
N ASP A 10 20.25 -10.11 -23.64
CA ASP A 10 19.88 -8.73 -23.38
C ASP A 10 20.77 -8.16 -22.25
N GLU A 11 21.77 -7.35 -22.61
CA GLU A 11 22.73 -6.74 -21.67
C GLU A 11 22.06 -5.80 -20.65
N SER A 12 20.77 -5.48 -20.84
CA SER A 12 19.98 -4.67 -19.92
C SER A 12 19.43 -5.45 -18.72
N SER A 13 19.38 -6.79 -18.78
CA SER A 13 18.82 -7.62 -17.72
C SER A 13 19.85 -7.82 -16.60
N LYS A 14 19.88 -6.90 -15.65
CA LYS A 14 20.81 -6.94 -14.49
C LYS A 14 20.40 -7.93 -13.39
N GLY A 15 19.32 -8.69 -13.58
CA GLY A 15 18.78 -9.59 -12.56
C GLY A 15 18.37 -8.86 -11.28
N VAL A 16 18.40 -9.55 -10.15
CA VAL A 16 18.16 -8.95 -8.82
C VAL A 16 19.38 -8.12 -8.43
N THR A 17 19.20 -6.81 -8.27
CA THR A 17 20.30 -5.89 -7.92
C THR A 17 20.43 -5.66 -6.42
N GLU A 18 19.32 -5.64 -5.69
CA GLU A 18 19.28 -5.32 -4.27
C GLU A 18 18.21 -6.13 -3.53
N THR A 19 18.40 -6.31 -2.23
CA THR A 19 17.44 -6.93 -1.31
C THR A 19 17.24 -6.02 -0.10
N LEU A 20 16.00 -5.92 0.40
CA LEU A 20 15.65 -5.05 1.53
C LEU A 20 15.39 -5.88 2.80
N PRO A 21 16.43 -6.25 3.58
CA PRO A 21 16.23 -6.99 4.82
C PRO A 21 15.63 -6.09 5.90
N GLY A 22 14.68 -6.63 6.68
CA GLY A 22 14.18 -5.94 7.88
C GLY A 22 12.90 -6.51 8.48
N HIS A 23 12.07 -7.20 7.69
CA HIS A 23 10.96 -7.97 8.24
C HIS A 23 11.44 -9.23 8.94
N LYS A 24 10.74 -9.61 10.01
CA LYS A 24 11.01 -10.84 10.79
C LYS A 24 10.16 -12.03 10.35
N GLY A 25 9.24 -11.80 9.42
CA GLY A 25 8.31 -12.79 8.87
C GLY A 25 8.26 -12.71 7.34
N ARG A 26 7.41 -13.56 6.76
CA ARG A 26 7.12 -13.55 5.33
C ARG A 26 6.52 -12.20 4.93
N VAL A 27 7.04 -11.59 3.87
CA VAL A 27 6.40 -10.45 3.21
C VAL A 27 5.24 -10.98 2.37
N ASN A 28 4.03 -10.51 2.67
CA ASN A 28 2.78 -10.97 2.04
C ASN A 28 2.32 -10.03 0.93
N CYS A 29 2.50 -8.72 1.10
CA CYS A 29 2.04 -7.70 0.17
C CYS A 29 3.05 -6.55 0.03
N LEU A 30 2.99 -5.89 -1.12
CA LEU A 30 3.85 -4.76 -1.49
C LEU A 30 3.02 -3.74 -2.26
N SER A 31 3.30 -2.45 -2.10
CA SER A 31 2.70 -1.39 -2.91
C SER A 31 3.67 -0.22 -3.06
N PHE A 32 3.68 0.41 -4.23
CA PHE A 32 4.51 1.58 -4.50
C PHE A 32 3.72 2.88 -4.35
N ILE A 33 4.41 3.93 -3.92
CA ILE A 33 3.97 5.31 -3.97
C ILE A 33 4.99 6.07 -4.78
N GLU A 34 4.53 6.66 -5.88
CA GLU A 34 5.38 7.40 -6.81
C GLU A 34 4.99 8.89 -6.80
N ARG A 35 5.96 9.73 -6.50
CA ARG A 35 5.87 11.19 -6.52
C ARG A 35 6.71 11.74 -7.67
N GLY A 36 6.21 12.80 -8.30
CA GLY A 36 6.80 13.39 -9.51
C GLY A 36 5.84 13.39 -10.70
N SER A 37 6.35 13.85 -11.83
CA SER A 37 5.69 13.78 -13.14
C SER A 37 6.06 12.47 -13.85
N GLU A 38 5.30 12.11 -14.90
CA GLU A 38 5.56 10.92 -15.72
C GLU A 38 7.01 10.87 -16.25
N ASP A 39 7.60 12.04 -16.49
CA ASP A 39 8.97 12.17 -17.02
C ASP A 39 10.07 12.18 -15.93
N LYS A 40 9.71 12.39 -14.65
CA LYS A 40 10.68 12.50 -13.56
C LYS A 40 10.07 12.05 -12.24
N LEU A 41 10.35 10.81 -11.86
CA LEU A 41 10.09 10.29 -10.51
C LEU A 41 11.08 10.94 -9.54
N GLU A 42 10.56 11.74 -8.61
CA GLU A 42 11.37 12.50 -7.64
C GLU A 42 11.46 11.80 -6.30
N ASP A 43 10.39 11.11 -5.88
CA ASP A 43 10.39 10.29 -4.67
C ASP A 43 9.57 9.02 -4.91
N VAL A 44 10.19 7.87 -4.63
CA VAL A 44 9.56 6.56 -4.75
C VAL A 44 9.68 5.88 -3.41
N ALA A 45 8.53 5.60 -2.81
CA ALA A 45 8.44 4.78 -1.62
C ALA A 45 7.84 3.41 -1.95
N LEU A 46 8.40 2.37 -1.34
CA LEU A 46 7.86 1.03 -1.35
C LEU A 46 7.29 0.74 0.03
N ILE A 47 6.08 0.21 0.09
CA ILE A 47 5.47 -0.24 1.34
C ILE A 47 5.34 -1.75 1.30
N SER A 48 5.79 -2.41 2.36
CA SER A 48 5.68 -3.86 2.51
C SER A 48 4.87 -4.22 3.74
N GLY A 49 4.03 -5.25 3.62
CA GLY A 49 3.26 -5.82 4.73
C GLY A 49 3.69 -7.25 4.98
N SER A 50 3.75 -7.65 6.25
CA SER A 50 4.39 -8.89 6.66
C SER A 50 3.58 -9.68 7.69
N ALA A 51 3.86 -10.98 7.74
CA ALA A 51 3.41 -11.89 8.78
C ALA A 51 4.01 -11.59 10.17
N ASP A 52 4.95 -10.64 10.28
CA ASP A 52 5.44 -10.11 11.57
C ASP A 52 4.54 -9.02 12.18
N TYR A 53 3.36 -8.80 11.60
CA TYR A 53 2.32 -7.87 12.05
C TYR A 53 2.67 -6.39 11.85
N THR A 54 3.75 -6.12 11.11
CA THR A 54 4.14 -4.77 10.75
C THR A 54 3.98 -4.52 9.26
N ALA A 55 3.76 -3.26 8.92
CA ALA A 55 4.06 -2.77 7.58
C ALA A 55 5.24 -1.80 7.66
N LYS A 56 6.05 -1.74 6.61
CA LYS A 56 7.29 -0.95 6.57
C LYS A 56 7.28 -0.05 5.36
N VAL A 57 7.77 1.17 5.55
CA VAL A 57 8.03 2.11 4.46
C VAL A 57 9.51 2.04 4.14
N TRP A 58 9.81 1.93 2.85
CA TRP A 58 11.15 1.92 2.30
C TRP A 58 11.26 3.08 1.34
N LYS A 59 12.35 3.83 1.42
CA LYS A 59 12.70 4.89 0.47
C LYS A 59 14.21 4.89 0.25
N LYS A 60 14.67 5.59 -0.79
CA LYS A 60 16.09 5.80 -1.01
C LYS A 60 16.55 7.05 -0.26
N ASP A 61 17.67 6.94 0.44
CA ASP A 61 18.34 8.11 1.00
C ASP A 61 19.10 8.91 -0.09
N ASN A 62 19.74 10.01 0.29
CA ASN A 62 20.56 10.84 -0.61
C ASN A 62 21.76 10.11 -1.24
N THR A 63 22.13 8.94 -0.74
CA THR A 63 23.17 8.08 -1.32
C THR A 63 22.61 7.11 -2.36
N GLY A 64 21.29 7.10 -2.55
CA GLY A 64 20.57 6.20 -3.44
C GLY A 64 20.31 4.81 -2.84
N LYS A 65 20.62 4.61 -1.56
CA LYS A 65 20.47 3.33 -0.87
C LYS A 65 19.07 3.22 -0.27
N TRP A 66 18.43 2.07 -0.44
CA TRP A 66 17.17 1.79 0.23
C TRP A 66 17.35 1.63 1.74
N ILE A 67 16.48 2.30 2.48
CA ILE A 67 16.42 2.27 3.95
C ILE A 67 14.97 2.06 4.40
N ASN A 68 14.80 1.51 5.60
CA ASN A 68 13.49 1.54 6.26
C ASN A 68 13.32 2.91 6.91
N SER A 69 12.45 3.75 6.35
CA SER A 69 12.20 5.10 6.84
C SER A 69 11.16 5.16 7.96
N ALA A 70 10.26 4.19 7.99
CA ALA A 70 9.23 4.05 9.01
C ALA A 70 8.75 2.61 9.17
N THR A 71 8.22 2.29 10.35
CA THR A 71 7.52 1.04 10.65
C THR A 71 6.15 1.36 11.23
N MET A 72 5.10 0.81 10.61
CA MET A 72 3.72 0.90 11.03
C MET A 72 3.41 -0.29 11.95
N GLU A 73 3.26 -0.02 13.25
CA GLU A 73 3.00 -1.00 14.30
C GLU A 73 1.59 -0.86 14.86
N GLY A 74 0.95 -1.98 15.21
CA GLY A 74 -0.32 -1.99 15.93
C GLY A 74 -1.29 -3.08 15.48
N HIS A 75 -1.06 -3.70 14.33
CA HIS A 75 -1.77 -4.93 13.98
C HIS A 75 -1.40 -6.06 14.96
N THR A 76 -2.35 -6.94 15.22
CA THR A 76 -2.17 -8.14 16.07
C THR A 76 -2.19 -9.43 15.26
N GLY A 77 -2.21 -9.29 13.93
CA GLY A 77 -2.20 -10.34 12.94
C GLY A 77 -1.38 -9.94 11.71
N ALA A 78 -1.22 -10.87 10.76
CA ALA A 78 -0.43 -10.67 9.56
C ALA A 78 -1.04 -9.57 8.70
N VAL A 79 -0.18 -8.68 8.16
CA VAL A 79 -0.62 -7.71 7.16
C VAL A 79 -0.70 -8.41 5.81
N GLU A 80 -1.92 -8.59 5.30
CA GLU A 80 -2.19 -9.39 4.10
C GLU A 80 -2.34 -8.55 2.84
N THR A 81 -2.77 -7.29 2.97
CA THR A 81 -2.99 -6.40 1.83
C THR A 81 -2.66 -4.96 2.17
N ILE A 82 -2.19 -4.21 1.18
CA ILE A 82 -1.90 -2.77 1.27
C ILE A 82 -2.54 -2.08 0.08
N ALA A 83 -3.10 -0.90 0.31
CA ALA A 83 -3.32 0.07 -0.75
C ALA A 83 -2.74 1.42 -0.31
N CYS A 84 -2.25 2.21 -1.26
CA CYS A 84 -1.72 3.53 -0.96
C CYS A 84 -2.04 4.50 -2.09
N MET A 85 -2.16 5.77 -1.74
CA MET A 85 -2.34 6.85 -2.69
C MET A 85 -1.74 8.14 -2.15
N ARG A 86 -1.33 9.02 -3.06
CA ARG A 86 -0.92 10.39 -2.70
C ARG A 86 -2.15 11.17 -2.27
N ALA A 87 -2.05 11.93 -1.18
CA ALA A 87 -3.07 12.89 -0.84
C ALA A 87 -2.95 14.12 -1.77
N HIS A 88 -4.05 14.55 -2.41
CA HIS A 88 -4.11 15.70 -3.31
C HIS A 88 -3.97 17.07 -2.62
N SER A 89 -3.49 17.12 -1.38
CA SER A 89 -3.11 18.36 -0.71
C SER A 89 -1.77 18.81 -1.29
N ILE A 90 -1.82 19.76 -2.22
CA ILE A 90 -0.65 20.32 -2.93
C ILE A 90 0.35 20.98 -1.95
N GLU A 91 -0.05 21.22 -0.71
CA GLU A 91 0.75 21.90 0.31
C GLU A 91 1.41 20.96 1.33
N THR A 92 1.04 19.69 1.36
CA THR A 92 1.58 18.72 2.33
C THR A 92 1.98 17.44 1.62
N GLU A 93 3.25 17.06 1.73
CA GLU A 93 3.79 15.77 1.24
C GLU A 93 3.26 14.60 2.06
N THR A 94 1.95 14.34 1.96
CA THR A 94 1.26 13.30 2.70
C THR A 94 0.72 12.20 1.79
N ASP A 95 0.81 10.97 2.28
CA ASP A 95 0.25 9.79 1.65
C ASP A 95 -0.81 9.17 2.57
N ILE A 96 -1.85 8.63 1.95
CA ILE A 96 -2.84 7.78 2.62
C ILE A 96 -2.44 6.34 2.33
N ILE A 97 -2.21 5.58 3.39
CA ILE A 97 -1.87 4.16 3.30
C ILE A 97 -2.94 3.40 4.08
N THR A 98 -3.46 2.32 3.50
CA THR A 98 -4.36 1.40 4.18
C THR A 98 -3.74 0.03 4.24
N THR A 99 -3.77 -0.58 5.43
CA THR A 99 -3.26 -1.93 5.67
C THR A 99 -4.40 -2.81 6.16
N GLY A 100 -4.61 -3.95 5.50
CA GLY A 100 -5.58 -4.96 5.89
C GLY A 100 -4.89 -6.15 6.54
N SER A 101 -5.41 -6.60 7.68
CA SER A 101 -4.76 -7.62 8.50
C SER A 101 -5.66 -8.81 8.82
N SER A 102 -5.05 -9.96 9.04
CA SER A 102 -5.70 -11.16 9.56
C SER A 102 -6.25 -10.99 10.98
N ASP A 103 -6.02 -9.85 11.65
CA ASP A 103 -6.71 -9.46 12.88
C ASP A 103 -8.15 -8.97 12.67
N GLY A 104 -8.61 -8.90 11.42
CA GLY A 104 -9.97 -8.46 11.06
C GLY A 104 -10.13 -6.95 11.02
N THR A 105 -9.02 -6.19 11.01
CA THR A 105 -9.05 -4.73 10.92
C THR A 105 -8.37 -4.22 9.65
N ILE A 106 -8.86 -3.07 9.19
CA ILE A 106 -8.17 -2.20 8.25
C ILE A 106 -7.66 -0.99 9.04
N ARG A 107 -6.37 -0.70 8.99
CA ARG A 107 -5.80 0.52 9.56
C ARG A 107 -5.54 1.54 8.45
N VAL A 108 -5.89 2.79 8.73
CA VAL A 108 -5.65 3.93 7.85
C VAL A 108 -4.53 4.76 8.46
N TRP A 109 -3.48 4.95 7.69
CA TRP A 109 -2.28 5.66 8.08
C TRP A 109 -2.12 6.92 7.24
N GLU A 110 -1.65 7.97 7.89
CA GLU A 110 -1.10 9.14 7.22
C GLU A 110 0.43 9.06 7.33
N ARG A 111 1.11 9.01 6.19
CA ARG A 111 2.56 9.16 6.10
C ARG A 111 2.87 10.59 5.70
N ARG A 112 3.79 11.23 6.42
CA ARG A 112 4.37 12.53 6.08
C ARG A 112 5.87 12.35 5.87
N ILE A 113 6.36 12.86 4.76
CA ILE A 113 7.80 12.90 4.47
C ILE A 113 8.39 14.05 5.31
N VAL A 114 9.41 13.74 6.10
CA VAL A 114 10.04 14.70 7.03
C VAL A 114 11.40 15.14 6.49
N ASP A 115 12.26 14.16 6.22
CA ASP A 115 13.60 14.35 5.64
C ASP A 115 13.92 13.19 4.70
N ASP A 116 15.14 13.10 4.17
CA ASP A 116 15.54 12.03 3.24
C ASP A 116 15.73 10.66 3.91
N VAL A 117 15.67 10.59 5.24
CA VAL A 117 16.01 9.37 6.01
C VAL A 117 14.78 8.76 6.68
N SER A 118 13.91 9.59 7.24
CA SER A 118 12.81 9.21 8.12
C SER A 118 11.49 9.74 7.59
N ASP A 119 10.43 8.96 7.82
CA ASP A 119 9.06 9.37 7.56
C ASP A 119 8.27 9.31 8.86
N GLU A 120 7.36 10.25 9.05
CA GLU A 120 6.39 10.20 10.13
C GLU A 120 5.18 9.40 9.67
N VAL A 121 4.82 8.32 10.37
CA VAL A 121 3.62 7.53 10.09
C VAL A 121 2.70 7.52 11.30
N THR A 122 1.44 7.92 11.09
CA THR A 122 0.43 7.99 12.16
C THR A 122 -0.82 7.21 11.80
N CYS A 123 -1.28 6.34 12.70
CA CYS A 123 -2.55 5.62 12.52
C CYS A 123 -3.70 6.59 12.80
N LYS A 124 -4.42 7.01 11.76
CA LYS A 124 -5.57 7.93 11.90
C LYS A 124 -6.86 7.21 12.25
N GLN A 125 -7.03 5.98 11.77
CA GLN A 125 -8.28 5.26 11.93
C GLN A 125 -8.02 3.75 11.98
N VAL A 126 -8.83 3.05 12.77
CA VAL A 126 -8.94 1.59 12.76
C VAL A 126 -10.38 1.23 12.41
N ILE A 127 -10.56 0.54 11.29
CA ILE A 127 -11.86 0.04 10.83
C ILE A 127 -11.93 -1.43 11.21
N ASN A 128 -12.91 -1.79 12.02
CA ASN A 128 -13.13 -3.17 12.44
C ASN A 128 -14.15 -3.84 11.50
N ASN A 129 -13.74 -4.93 10.86
CA ASN A 129 -14.56 -5.70 9.93
C ASN A 129 -15.18 -6.96 10.59
N GLY A 130 -15.02 -7.11 11.90
CA GLY A 130 -15.45 -8.27 12.67
C GLY A 130 -14.63 -9.50 12.31
N ASN A 131 -15.29 -10.66 12.16
CA ASN A 131 -14.65 -11.92 11.77
C ASN A 131 -14.44 -12.04 10.26
N LYS A 132 -14.19 -10.92 9.57
CA LYS A 132 -13.96 -10.87 8.13
C LYS A 132 -12.57 -10.32 7.89
N TYR A 133 -11.73 -11.12 7.24
CA TYR A 133 -10.35 -10.75 7.00
C TYR A 133 -10.26 -9.96 5.69
N PRO A 134 -9.68 -8.76 5.68
CA PRO A 134 -9.42 -8.02 4.45
C PRO A 134 -8.44 -8.81 3.59
N MET A 135 -8.87 -9.15 2.38
CA MET A 135 -8.07 -9.90 1.41
C MET A 135 -7.50 -8.99 0.34
N SER A 136 -8.20 -7.89 0.02
CA SER A 136 -7.77 -6.91 -0.96
C SER A 136 -8.33 -5.53 -0.62
N LEU A 137 -7.53 -4.50 -0.89
CA LEU A 137 -7.87 -3.10 -0.71
C LEU A 137 -7.52 -2.34 -1.99
N ALA A 138 -8.34 -1.37 -2.36
CA ALA A 138 -8.02 -0.42 -3.43
C ALA A 138 -8.38 1.00 -2.99
N LEU A 139 -7.47 1.93 -3.23
CA LEU A 139 -7.63 3.36 -2.95
C LEU A 139 -7.67 4.13 -4.27
N SER A 140 -8.63 5.04 -4.40
CA SER A 140 -8.72 5.89 -5.59
C SER A 140 -9.39 7.22 -5.27
N TYR A 141 -9.32 8.16 -6.20
CA TYR A 141 -10.13 9.37 -6.16
C TYR A 141 -11.43 9.15 -6.92
N LEU A 142 -12.52 9.70 -6.39
CA LEU A 142 -13.75 9.79 -7.16
C LEU A 142 -13.51 10.62 -8.44
N PRO A 143 -14.08 10.23 -9.59
CA PRO A 143 -13.97 11.01 -10.81
C PRO A 143 -14.39 12.46 -10.58
N ASN A 144 -13.60 13.42 -11.07
CA ASN A 144 -13.84 14.85 -10.93
C ASN A 144 -13.92 15.35 -9.46
N SER A 145 -13.38 14.59 -8.51
CA SER A 145 -13.36 14.94 -7.10
C SER A 145 -12.01 14.62 -6.47
N ARG A 146 -11.68 15.34 -5.40
CA ARG A 146 -10.47 15.07 -4.57
C ARG A 146 -10.81 14.28 -3.32
N VAL A 147 -11.96 13.61 -3.28
CA VAL A 147 -12.38 12.79 -2.16
C VAL A 147 -11.84 11.37 -2.36
N PRO A 148 -10.96 10.89 -1.46
CA PRO A 148 -10.51 9.50 -1.47
C PRO A 148 -11.67 8.53 -1.22
N ILE A 149 -11.64 7.42 -1.93
CA ILE A 149 -12.49 6.25 -1.70
C ILE A 149 -11.63 5.02 -1.46
N LEU A 150 -12.11 4.17 -0.57
CA LEU A 150 -11.51 2.89 -0.23
C LEU A 150 -12.51 1.80 -0.57
N ALA A 151 -12.14 0.90 -1.48
CA ALA A 151 -12.82 -0.36 -1.68
C ALA A 151 -12.11 -1.45 -0.86
N SER A 152 -12.88 -2.31 -0.23
CA SER A 152 -12.35 -3.44 0.53
C SER A 152 -13.08 -4.73 0.20
N GLY A 153 -12.29 -5.74 -0.15
CA GLY A 153 -12.70 -7.11 -0.35
C GLY A 153 -12.27 -7.95 0.84
N HIS A 154 -13.19 -8.76 1.36
CA HIS A 154 -12.96 -9.56 2.56
C HIS A 154 -13.13 -11.05 2.25
N THR A 155 -13.00 -11.89 3.28
CA THR A 155 -13.46 -13.29 3.29
C THR A 155 -14.99 -13.43 3.25
N ASP A 156 -15.68 -12.48 2.64
CA ASP A 156 -17.11 -12.51 2.37
C ASP A 156 -17.37 -12.22 0.89
N LYS A 157 -18.65 -12.18 0.55
CA LYS A 157 -19.15 -12.04 -0.82
C LYS A 157 -19.32 -10.59 -1.27
N VAL A 158 -18.92 -9.63 -0.44
CA VAL A 158 -19.37 -8.24 -0.53
C VAL A 158 -18.17 -7.33 -0.58
N ILE A 159 -18.17 -6.42 -1.55
CA ILE A 159 -17.19 -5.33 -1.57
C ILE A 159 -17.77 -4.19 -0.74
N THR A 160 -17.05 -3.75 0.28
CA THR A 160 -17.45 -2.59 1.08
C THR A 160 -16.73 -1.35 0.57
N ILE A 161 -17.49 -0.31 0.25
CA ILE A 161 -17.00 0.98 -0.21
C ILE A 161 -17.06 1.98 0.95
N TYR A 162 -15.93 2.62 1.23
CA TYR A 162 -15.81 3.72 2.18
C TYR A 162 -15.46 5.01 1.44
N VAL A 163 -16.02 6.12 1.92
CA VAL A 163 -15.74 7.46 1.42
C VAL A 163 -15.08 8.25 2.54
N TYR A 164 -13.97 8.91 2.23
CA TYR A 164 -13.28 9.77 3.17
C TYR A 164 -14.08 11.05 3.45
N GLN A 165 -14.28 11.36 4.72
CA GLN A 165 -14.99 12.56 5.15
C GLN A 165 -14.01 13.56 5.78
N SER A 166 -13.75 14.67 5.10
CA SER A 166 -12.82 15.72 5.58
C SER A 166 -13.27 16.41 6.88
N THR A 167 -14.53 16.29 7.26
CA THR A 167 -15.05 16.84 8.53
C THR A 167 -14.62 16.02 9.74
N THR A 168 -14.50 14.70 9.59
CA THR A 168 -14.07 13.78 10.67
C THR A 168 -12.68 13.21 10.45
N ASN A 169 -12.07 13.46 9.29
CA ASN A 169 -10.80 12.89 8.86
C ASN A 169 -10.78 11.36 8.87
N GLU A 170 -11.91 10.74 8.51
CA GLU A 170 -12.12 9.29 8.58
C GLU A 170 -12.82 8.76 7.33
N PHE A 171 -12.52 7.52 6.97
CA PHE A 171 -13.29 6.75 6.01
C PHE A 171 -14.57 6.22 6.65
N LYS A 172 -15.72 6.61 6.10
CA LYS A 172 -17.02 6.08 6.52
C LYS A 172 -17.61 5.19 5.45
N LYS A 173 -18.21 4.08 5.89
CA LYS A 173 -18.89 3.14 5.01
C LYS A 173 -20.02 3.87 4.27
N ALA A 174 -19.94 3.89 2.95
CA ALA A 174 -20.90 4.53 2.07
C ALA A 174 -21.82 3.51 1.39
N HIS A 175 -21.26 2.37 0.94
CA HIS A 175 -22.04 1.38 0.23
C HIS A 175 -21.47 -0.04 0.33
N THR A 176 -22.28 -1.01 -0.07
CA THR A 176 -21.87 -2.41 -0.23
C THR A 176 -22.26 -2.89 -1.60
N LEU A 177 -21.31 -3.39 -2.38
CA LEU A 177 -21.56 -3.99 -3.68
C LEU A 177 -21.73 -5.49 -3.48
N GLN A 178 -22.89 -6.00 -3.89
CA GLN A 178 -23.23 -7.42 -3.82
C GLN A 178 -23.20 -8.01 -5.23
N GLY A 179 -22.88 -9.29 -5.33
CA GLY A 179 -22.89 -10.02 -6.60
C GLY A 179 -21.92 -11.19 -6.66
N HIS A 180 -20.84 -11.15 -5.87
CA HIS A 180 -19.94 -12.31 -5.76
C HIS A 180 -20.60 -13.42 -4.95
N ASP A 181 -20.28 -14.67 -5.28
CA ASP A 181 -20.74 -15.84 -4.53
C ASP A 181 -19.69 -16.41 -3.57
N ASN A 182 -18.48 -15.83 -3.57
CA ASN A 182 -17.35 -16.26 -2.75
C ASN A 182 -16.45 -15.07 -2.37
N TRP A 183 -15.33 -15.33 -1.70
CA TRP A 183 -14.37 -14.33 -1.24
C TRP A 183 -13.86 -13.45 -2.37
N VAL A 184 -13.79 -12.14 -2.10
CA VAL A 184 -13.19 -11.18 -3.02
C VAL A 184 -11.69 -11.17 -2.78
N ARG A 185 -10.92 -11.66 -3.76
CA ARG A 185 -9.47 -11.86 -3.62
C ARG A 185 -8.63 -10.70 -4.13
N ASP A 186 -9.18 -9.87 -5.01
CA ASP A 186 -8.44 -8.78 -5.63
C ASP A 186 -9.36 -7.63 -6.03
N LEU A 187 -8.80 -6.43 -5.99
CA LEU A 187 -9.39 -5.13 -6.29
C LEU A 187 -8.27 -4.24 -6.81
N ALA A 188 -8.55 -3.47 -7.86
CA ALA A 188 -7.62 -2.52 -8.47
C ALA A 188 -8.30 -1.15 -8.66
#